data_AF-A0A9N9WYC1-F1
#
_entry.id   AF-A0A9N9WYC1-F1
#
_cell.length_a   1.000
_cell.length_b   1.000
_cell.length_c   1.000
_cell.angle_alpha   90.00
_cell.angle_beta   90.00
_cell.angle_gamma   90.00
#
_symmetry.space_group_name_H-M   'P 1'
#
loop_
_entity.id
_entity.type
_entity.pdbx_description
1 polymer ?
#
loop_
_entity_poly.entity_id
_entity_poly.type
_entity_poly.pdbx_seq_one_letter_code
_entity_poly.pdbx_strand_id
1 'polypeptide(L)'
;MDISTKNILIDKNGNARLSDFGEAEINIINSTIKYRQNHRQTIGYGGFKNAYNMSDRKINPFFIDICSIGKVFIKILLDIEADNQEEGTLVASLNTAKEIGTVTDAEVELVLFFLESSKKRCDITAICSNPVFWQHEKTYKFLEKVYLYYTRHTSDDELLHAISSKIMSKIIPGEKSWQSFVQREISEEIKKFNNLDRAKIEFSSVFGLVKAIIYIRCPDTIIRSKTTAQNVFANSRKILLADENHVETYLKSWTNIFKNIDLYLYYFMQDELEETNSEFYSINSPSRY
;
A
#
# COMPACT_ATOMS: atom_id res chain seq x y z
N MET A 1 -6.74 13.89 20.59
CA MET A 1 -6.23 13.63 21.95
C MET A 1 -6.98 12.50 22.65
N ASP A 2 -8.20 12.14 22.25
CA ASP A 2 -8.98 11.06 22.86
C ASP A 2 -9.63 10.13 21.81
N ILE A 3 -8.87 9.73 20.80
CA ILE A 3 -9.36 8.76 19.80
C ILE A 3 -9.29 7.36 20.41
N SER A 4 -10.44 6.70 20.53
CA SER A 4 -10.55 5.31 21.01
C SER A 4 -11.73 4.62 20.35
N THR A 5 -11.82 3.29 20.47
CA THR A 5 -12.96 2.51 19.95
C THR A 5 -14.30 2.93 20.58
N LYS A 6 -14.30 3.44 21.82
CA LYS A 6 -15.50 3.95 22.51
C LYS A 6 -16.03 5.25 21.90
N ASN A 7 -15.11 6.03 21.32
CA ASN A 7 -15.40 7.33 20.72
C ASN A 7 -15.61 7.23 19.19
N ILE A 8 -15.61 6.02 18.63
CA ILE A 8 -15.93 5.77 17.23
C ILE A 8 -17.30 5.08 17.18
N LEU A 9 -18.32 5.85 16.81
CA LEU A 9 -19.69 5.38 16.70
C LEU A 9 -19.96 4.87 15.28
N ILE A 10 -20.73 3.80 15.16
CA ILE A 10 -21.17 3.26 13.88
C ILE A 10 -22.62 3.66 13.63
N ASP A 11 -22.89 4.36 12.54
CA ASP A 11 -24.26 4.72 12.17
C ASP A 11 -25.04 3.55 11.55
N LYS A 12 -26.34 3.74 11.31
CA LYS A 12 -27.23 2.71 10.75
C LYS A 12 -26.81 2.16 9.38
N ASN A 13 -25.94 2.87 8.66
CA ASN A 13 -25.43 2.47 7.36
C ASN A 13 -24.02 1.85 7.47
N GLY A 14 -23.51 1.65 8.68
CA GLY A 14 -22.16 1.13 8.91
C GLY A 14 -21.05 2.18 8.81
N ASN A 15 -21.37 3.48 8.71
CA ASN A 15 -20.32 4.50 8.63
C ASN A 15 -19.78 4.82 10.03
N ALA A 16 -18.46 4.85 10.14
CA ALA A 16 -17.77 5.31 11.34
C ALA A 16 -17.85 6.83 11.50
N ARG A 17 -18.15 7.31 12.71
CA ARG A 17 -18.21 8.72 13.09
C ARG A 17 -17.48 8.92 14.41
N LEU A 18 -16.60 9.93 14.47
CA LEU A 18 -15.93 10.30 15.69
C LEU A 18 -16.90 11.07 16.62
N SER A 19 -16.87 10.76 17.90
CA SER A 19 -17.63 11.42 18.96
C SER A 19 -16.71 11.84 20.11
N ASP A 20 -17.32 12.45 21.14
CA ASP A 20 -16.66 12.89 22.37
C ASP A 20 -15.47 13.85 22.15
N PHE A 21 -15.82 15.08 21.80
CA PHE A 21 -14.85 16.16 21.59
C PHE A 21 -14.50 16.91 22.90
N GLY A 22 -14.84 16.36 24.08
CA GLY A 22 -14.62 17.02 25.36
C GLY A 22 -13.14 17.32 25.66
N GLU A 23 -12.24 16.47 25.16
CA GLU A 23 -10.78 16.60 25.29
C GLU A 23 -10.12 17.10 23.99
N ALA A 24 -10.92 17.57 23.02
CA ALA A 24 -10.39 18.13 21.78
C ALA A 24 -9.79 19.52 22.01
N GLU A 25 -8.58 19.74 21.50
CA GLU A 25 -7.93 21.05 21.55
C GLU A 25 -7.96 21.73 20.19
N ILE A 26 -8.34 23.01 20.16
CA ILE A 26 -8.23 23.83 18.95
C ILE A 26 -6.77 24.26 18.80
N ASN A 27 -6.07 23.66 17.86
CA ASN A 27 -4.72 24.05 17.52
C ASN A 27 -4.77 25.19 16.49
N ILE A 28 -4.59 26.43 16.93
CA ILE A 28 -4.54 27.59 16.03
C ILE A 28 -3.17 27.55 15.33
N ILE A 29 -3.19 27.26 14.03
CA ILE A 29 -2.04 27.30 13.12
C ILE A 29 -1.35 28.67 13.32
N ASN A 30 -0.12 28.65 13.85
CA ASN A 30 0.75 29.78 14.25
C ASN A 30 0.81 30.16 15.74
N SER A 31 0.08 29.48 16.63
CA SER A 31 0.31 29.64 18.07
C SER A 31 1.31 28.59 18.57
N THR A 32 2.29 29.03 19.33
CA THR A 32 3.30 28.18 19.99
C THR A 32 2.60 27.03 20.69
N ILE A 33 2.98 25.79 20.37
CA ILE A 33 2.51 24.55 21.01
C ILE A 33 2.47 24.78 22.53
N LYS A 34 1.27 24.99 23.10
CA LYS A 34 1.10 25.24 24.53
C LYS A 34 0.90 23.91 25.24
N TYR A 35 1.84 23.58 26.11
CA TYR A 35 1.75 22.46 27.04
C TYR A 35 0.66 22.71 28.08
N ARG A 36 -0.23 21.73 28.29
CA ARG A 36 -0.84 21.52 29.60
C ARG A 36 -0.45 20.14 30.12
N GLN A 37 0.03 20.10 31.35
CA GLN A 37 0.52 18.89 32.03
C GLN A 37 -0.59 17.92 32.49
N ASN A 38 -1.87 18.26 32.30
CA ASN A 38 -3.00 17.49 32.80
C ASN A 38 -4.00 17.17 31.68
N HIS A 39 -3.58 16.39 30.68
CA HIS A 39 -4.52 15.87 29.68
C HIS A 39 -5.17 14.60 30.23
N ARG A 40 -6.51 14.56 30.29
CA ARG A 40 -7.28 13.36 30.59
C ARG A 40 -7.49 12.58 29.29
N GLN A 41 -6.46 11.87 28.85
CA GLN A 41 -6.62 10.92 27.74
C GLN A 41 -7.28 9.64 28.25
N THR A 42 -8.05 8.95 27.39
CA THR A 42 -8.44 7.57 27.67
C THR A 42 -7.18 6.73 27.89
N ILE A 43 -7.08 6.14 29.08
CA ILE A 43 -5.97 5.26 29.47
C ILE A 43 -5.85 4.16 28.42
N GLY A 44 -4.67 4.05 27.80
CA GLY A 44 -4.38 3.05 26.77
C GLY A 44 -4.28 3.58 25.34
N TYR A 45 -5.02 4.65 25.00
CA TYR A 45 -5.04 5.22 23.64
C TYR A 45 -4.12 6.42 23.45
N GLY A 46 -3.52 6.95 24.52
CA GLY A 46 -2.50 7.99 24.42
C GLY A 46 -1.33 7.57 23.53
N GLY A 47 -0.69 8.53 22.87
CA GLY A 47 0.53 8.28 22.09
C GLY A 47 1.59 7.53 22.89
N PHE A 48 2.46 6.75 22.25
CA PHE A 48 3.51 6.02 22.97
C PHE A 48 4.43 6.97 23.73
N LYS A 49 5.14 6.48 24.76
CA LYS A 49 6.16 7.26 25.50
C LYS A 49 7.16 7.97 24.56
N ASN A 50 7.40 7.44 23.36
CA ASN A 50 8.29 8.01 22.35
C ASN A 50 7.66 9.16 21.52
N ALA A 51 6.33 9.25 21.46
CA ALA A 51 5.61 10.45 21.00
C ALA A 51 5.90 11.68 21.89
N TYR A 52 6.31 11.40 23.13
CA TYR A 52 6.78 12.38 24.09
C TYR A 52 8.31 12.44 24.03
N ASN A 53 8.85 13.31 23.19
CA ASN A 53 10.28 13.57 23.21
C ASN A 53 10.64 14.24 24.55
N MET A 54 11.06 13.44 25.53
CA MET A 54 11.30 13.85 26.93
C MET A 54 12.40 14.92 27.06
N SER A 55 13.28 15.02 26.07
CA SER A 55 14.37 15.99 25.98
C SER A 55 13.93 17.35 25.44
N ASP A 56 13.03 17.39 24.45
CA ASP A 56 12.70 18.63 23.71
C ASP A 56 11.35 19.25 24.07
N ARG A 57 10.52 18.57 24.88
CA ARG A 57 9.18 19.06 25.28
C ARG A 57 8.44 19.71 24.10
N LYS A 58 8.42 19.04 22.95
CA LYS A 58 7.71 19.42 21.71
C LYS A 58 6.82 18.27 21.24
N ILE A 59 5.60 18.20 21.78
CA ILE A 59 4.56 17.25 21.37
C ILE A 59 3.85 17.82 20.16
N ASN A 60 3.66 17.00 19.12
CA ASN A 60 2.73 17.30 18.05
C ASN A 60 1.38 16.63 18.40
N PRO A 61 0.32 17.38 18.75
CA PRO A 61 -0.98 16.80 19.10
C PRO A 61 -1.57 15.95 17.97
N PHE A 62 -1.29 16.30 16.71
CA PHE A 62 -1.70 15.49 15.56
C PHE A 62 -1.06 14.10 15.56
N PHE A 63 0.18 13.98 16.05
CA PHE A 63 0.86 12.70 16.13
C PHE A 63 0.23 11.78 17.17
N ILE A 64 -0.25 12.34 18.28
CA ILE A 64 -0.99 11.58 19.29
C ILE A 64 -2.23 10.94 18.64
N ASP A 65 -3.01 11.72 17.90
CA ASP A 65 -4.20 11.22 17.21
C ASP A 65 -3.90 10.12 16.20
N ILE A 66 -2.80 10.25 15.45
CA ILE A 66 -2.38 9.24 14.46
C ILE A 66 -1.98 7.93 15.15
N CYS A 67 -1.22 7.98 16.24
CA CYS A 67 -0.90 6.79 17.03
C CYS A 67 -2.15 6.15 17.65
N SER A 68 -3.09 6.96 18.15
CA SER A 68 -4.37 6.49 18.68
C SER A 68 -5.18 5.75 17.63
N ILE A 69 -5.19 6.24 16.38
CA ILE A 69 -5.79 5.54 15.24
C ILE A 69 -5.10 4.20 15.00
N GLY A 70 -3.76 4.14 15.01
CA GLY A 70 -3.02 2.87 14.88
C GLY A 70 -3.45 1.83 15.91
N LYS A 71 -3.66 2.23 17.17
CA LYS A 71 -4.17 1.34 18.23
C LYS A 71 -5.60 0.89 17.99
N VAL A 72 -6.46 1.75 17.45
CA VAL A 72 -7.82 1.35 17.02
C VAL A 72 -7.74 0.28 15.93
N PHE A 73 -6.86 0.44 14.93
CA PHE A 73 -6.66 -0.58 13.90
C PHE A 73 -6.18 -1.91 14.48
N ILE A 74 -5.27 -1.89 15.45
CA ILE A 74 -4.85 -3.11 16.15
C ILE A 74 -6.03 -3.80 16.82
N LYS A 75 -6.85 -3.05 17.56
CA LYS A 75 -8.04 -3.61 18.22
C LYS A 75 -9.01 -4.22 17.20
N ILE A 76 -9.18 -3.59 16.03
CA ILE A 76 -10.04 -4.12 14.95
C ILE A 76 -9.46 -5.41 14.36
N LEU A 77 -8.15 -5.43 14.08
CA LEU A 77 -7.50 -6.54 13.39
C LEU A 77 -7.28 -7.77 14.28
N LEU A 78 -6.96 -7.55 15.56
CA LEU A 78 -6.54 -8.61 16.49
C LEU A 78 -7.57 -8.90 17.59
N ASP A 79 -8.60 -8.07 17.74
CA ASP A 79 -9.55 -8.10 18.86
C ASP A 79 -8.91 -8.01 20.26
N ILE A 80 -7.65 -7.57 20.35
CA ILE A 80 -6.96 -7.36 21.63
C ILE A 80 -7.09 -5.92 22.09
N GLU A 81 -7.27 -5.71 23.40
CA GLU A 81 -7.11 -4.38 23.97
C GLU A 81 -5.66 -3.93 23.82
N ALA A 82 -5.43 -2.91 22.99
CA ALA A 82 -4.13 -2.27 22.84
C ALA A 82 -3.77 -1.38 24.04
N ASP A 83 -4.66 -1.31 25.02
CA ASP A 83 -4.56 -0.42 26.16
C ASP A 83 -3.39 -0.81 27.08
N ASN A 84 -2.49 0.15 27.31
CA ASN A 84 -1.32 0.05 28.18
C ASN A 84 -0.21 -0.90 27.69
N GLN A 85 -0.34 -1.48 26.49
CA GLN A 85 0.73 -2.26 25.90
C GLN A 85 1.81 -1.35 25.30
N GLU A 86 3.08 -1.73 25.47
CA GLU A 86 4.18 -1.04 24.81
C GLU A 86 4.13 -1.29 23.30
N GLU A 87 4.63 -0.32 22.52
CA GLU A 87 4.68 -0.40 21.06
C GLU A 87 5.29 -1.72 20.57
N GLY A 88 6.42 -2.12 21.17
CA GLY A 88 7.09 -3.37 20.82
C GLY A 88 6.22 -4.61 21.06
N THR A 89 5.36 -4.62 22.07
CA THR A 89 4.43 -5.73 22.33
C THR A 89 3.35 -5.80 21.24
N LEU A 90 2.77 -4.66 20.88
CA LEU A 90 1.75 -4.59 19.83
C LEU A 90 2.31 -4.99 18.46
N VAL A 91 3.52 -4.52 18.15
CA VAL A 91 4.25 -4.90 16.93
C VAL A 91 4.56 -6.39 16.90
N ALA A 92 4.95 -6.98 18.03
CA ALA A 92 5.16 -8.43 18.13
C ALA A 92 3.84 -9.19 17.89
N SER A 93 2.73 -8.76 18.49
CA SER A 93 1.42 -9.37 18.28
C SER A 93 0.95 -9.31 16.82
N LEU A 94 1.16 -8.19 16.13
CA LEU A 94 0.89 -8.05 14.70
C LEU A 94 1.73 -9.00 13.85
N ASN A 95 3.03 -9.13 14.16
CA ASN A 95 3.90 -10.06 13.45
C ASN A 95 3.50 -11.53 13.68
N THR A 96 3.12 -11.90 14.90
CA THR A 96 2.58 -13.24 15.18
C THR A 96 1.28 -13.48 14.41
N ALA A 97 0.36 -12.51 14.38
CA ALA A 97 -0.89 -12.60 13.62
C ALA A 97 -0.64 -12.77 12.11
N LYS A 98 0.38 -12.08 11.58
CA LYS A 98 0.83 -12.20 10.20
C LYS A 98 1.36 -13.59 9.88
N GLU A 99 2.18 -14.16 10.77
CA GLU A 99 2.74 -15.51 10.62
C GLU A 99 1.66 -16.61 10.60
N ILE A 100 0.59 -16.44 11.40
CA ILE A 100 -0.56 -17.37 11.40
C ILE A 100 -1.60 -17.05 10.33
N GLY A 101 -1.39 -16.00 9.54
CA GLY A 101 -2.23 -15.61 8.40
C GLY A 101 -3.57 -14.96 8.76
N THR A 102 -3.74 -14.44 9.99
CA THR A 102 -4.96 -13.72 10.40
C THR A 102 -4.95 -12.26 9.97
N VAL A 103 -3.78 -11.68 9.74
CA VAL A 103 -3.59 -10.35 9.13
C VAL A 103 -2.63 -10.44 7.95
N THR A 104 -2.79 -9.53 7.01
CA THR A 104 -1.94 -9.40 5.81
C THR A 104 -0.72 -8.51 6.09
N ASP A 105 0.34 -8.64 5.29
CA ASP A 105 1.48 -7.72 5.43
C ASP A 105 1.05 -6.27 5.18
N ALA A 106 0.08 -5.99 4.29
CA ALA A 106 -0.43 -4.64 4.08
C ALA A 106 -1.11 -4.05 5.33
N GLU A 107 -1.89 -4.85 6.05
CA GLU A 107 -2.50 -4.42 7.31
C GLU A 107 -1.44 -4.16 8.38
N VAL A 108 -0.41 -5.01 8.48
CA VAL A 108 0.70 -4.81 9.41
C VAL A 108 1.48 -3.54 9.05
N GLU A 109 1.86 -3.36 7.78
CA GLU A 109 2.59 -2.18 7.30
C GLU A 109 1.77 -0.89 7.49
N LEU A 110 0.44 -0.92 7.26
CA LEU A 110 -0.43 0.20 7.57
C LEU A 110 -0.39 0.55 9.05
N VAL A 111 -0.49 -0.45 9.93
CA VAL A 111 -0.42 -0.22 11.36
C VAL A 111 0.94 0.33 11.75
N LEU A 112 2.04 -0.27 11.28
CA LEU A 112 3.39 0.23 11.53
C LEU A 112 3.54 1.68 11.07
N PHE A 113 2.95 2.06 9.94
CA PHE A 113 2.93 3.45 9.47
C PHE A 113 2.26 4.42 10.47
N PHE A 114 1.22 3.98 11.19
CA PHE A 114 0.60 4.76 12.27
C PHE A 114 1.45 4.80 13.56
N LEU A 115 2.26 3.76 13.82
CA LEU A 115 3.05 3.64 15.05
C LEU A 115 4.46 4.22 14.92
N GLU A 116 5.07 4.20 13.73
CA GLU A 116 6.45 4.64 13.48
C GLU A 116 6.62 6.15 13.72
N SER A 117 6.91 6.46 14.99
CA SER A 117 7.44 7.74 15.42
C SER A 117 8.92 7.81 15.00
N SER A 118 9.30 8.74 14.11
CA SER A 118 10.55 9.48 14.37
C SER A 118 10.85 10.64 13.42
N LYS A 119 10.48 10.68 12.12
CA LYS A 119 11.09 11.69 11.23
C LYS A 119 10.28 12.36 10.12
N LYS A 120 9.18 11.79 9.62
CA LYS A 120 8.40 12.43 8.56
C LYS A 120 7.05 12.86 9.13
N ARG A 121 6.62 14.08 8.80
CA ARG A 121 5.30 14.60 9.19
C ARG A 121 4.28 13.54 8.76
N CYS A 122 3.61 12.86 9.69
CA CYS A 122 2.52 11.96 9.34
C CYS A 122 1.39 12.85 8.78
N ASP A 123 1.43 13.07 7.47
CA ASP A 123 0.39 13.75 6.72
C ASP A 123 -0.75 12.75 6.55
N ILE A 124 -1.94 13.10 7.04
CA ILE A 124 -3.14 12.29 6.85
C ILE A 124 -3.40 12.02 5.36
N THR A 125 -2.98 12.94 4.48
CA THR A 125 -3.03 12.77 3.02
C THR A 125 -2.16 11.61 2.55
N ALA A 126 -0.98 11.41 3.16
CA ALA A 126 -0.10 10.28 2.86
C ALA A 126 -0.72 8.96 3.35
N ILE A 127 -1.34 8.98 4.54
CA ILE A 127 -2.07 7.82 5.09
C ILE A 127 -3.22 7.43 4.16
N CYS A 128 -4.10 8.38 3.80
CA CYS A 128 -5.23 8.13 2.91
C CYS A 128 -4.79 7.77 1.47
N SER A 129 -3.54 8.04 1.12
CA SER A 129 -2.95 7.65 -0.16
C SER A 129 -2.33 6.25 -0.14
N ASN A 130 -2.27 5.59 1.01
CA ASN A 130 -1.69 4.24 1.13
C ASN A 130 -2.46 3.22 0.26
N PRO A 131 -1.76 2.31 -0.44
CA PRO A 131 -2.37 1.28 -1.28
C PRO A 131 -3.39 0.39 -0.60
N VAL A 132 -3.30 0.19 0.71
CA VAL A 132 -4.27 -0.60 1.48
C VAL A 132 -5.71 -0.05 1.38
N PHE A 133 -5.88 1.24 1.09
CA PHE A 133 -7.18 1.88 0.90
C PHE A 133 -7.61 1.98 -0.57
N TRP A 134 -6.82 1.46 -1.51
CA TRP A 134 -7.12 1.59 -2.92
C TRP A 134 -8.16 0.57 -3.36
N GLN A 135 -9.12 1.05 -4.14
CA GLN A 135 -9.95 0.17 -4.95
C GLN A 135 -9.13 -0.45 -6.08
N HIS A 136 -9.54 -1.62 -6.55
CA HIS A 136 -8.85 -2.38 -7.61
C HIS A 136 -8.53 -1.54 -8.86
N GLU A 137 -9.43 -0.62 -9.25
CA GLU A 137 -9.21 0.26 -10.40
C GLU A 137 -8.08 1.27 -10.17
N LYS A 138 -7.94 1.80 -8.94
CA LYS A 138 -6.85 2.71 -8.59
C LYS A 138 -5.52 1.95 -8.56
N THR A 139 -5.50 0.75 -8.00
CA THR A 139 -4.32 -0.14 -8.02
C THR A 139 -3.87 -0.41 -9.46
N TYR A 140 -4.80 -0.71 -10.37
CA TYR A 140 -4.44 -0.94 -11.77
C TYR A 140 -3.82 0.28 -12.45
N LYS A 141 -4.44 1.46 -12.30
CA LYS A 141 -3.89 2.70 -12.86
C LYS A 141 -2.51 3.03 -12.29
N PHE A 142 -2.26 2.68 -11.03
CA PHE A 142 -0.94 2.80 -10.44
C PHE A 142 0.08 1.87 -11.12
N LEU A 143 -0.25 0.58 -11.28
CA LEU A 143 0.62 -0.38 -11.97
C LEU A 143 0.91 0.03 -13.42
N GLU A 144 -0.09 0.55 -14.14
CA GLU A 144 0.09 1.10 -15.48
C GLU A 144 1.11 2.24 -15.52
N LYS A 145 1.04 3.16 -14.55
CA LYS A 145 2.02 4.24 -14.41
C LYS A 145 3.42 3.72 -14.09
N VAL A 146 3.54 2.74 -13.19
CA VAL A 146 4.82 2.08 -12.87
C VAL A 146 5.44 1.47 -14.13
N TYR A 147 4.64 0.79 -14.94
CA TYR A 147 5.10 0.24 -16.21
C TYR A 147 5.54 1.32 -17.20
N LEU A 148 4.73 2.36 -17.38
CA LEU A 148 5.10 3.48 -18.26
C LEU A 148 6.38 4.17 -17.80
N TYR A 149 6.56 4.33 -16.49
CA TYR A 149 7.81 4.83 -15.92
C TYR A 149 8.97 3.90 -16.28
N TYR A 150 8.87 2.61 -15.98
CA TYR A 150 9.90 1.62 -16.28
C TYR A 150 10.29 1.61 -17.77
N THR A 151 9.32 1.58 -18.68
CA THR A 151 9.59 1.54 -20.13
C THR A 151 10.32 2.76 -20.67
N ARG A 152 10.23 3.91 -19.98
CA ARG A 152 10.95 5.15 -20.34
C ARG A 152 12.39 5.16 -19.84
N HIS A 153 12.73 4.32 -18.87
CA HIS A 153 14.00 4.38 -18.14
C HIS A 153 14.92 3.15 -18.32
N THR A 154 14.58 2.14 -19.13
CA THR A 154 15.44 0.92 -19.29
C THR A 154 16.23 0.84 -20.59
N SER A 155 17.55 0.65 -20.54
CA SER A 155 18.17 -0.68 -20.33
C SER A 155 19.37 -0.81 -19.37
N ASP A 156 19.89 0.25 -18.76
CA ASP A 156 21.12 0.20 -17.92
C ASP A 156 20.96 0.75 -16.50
N ASP A 157 19.73 0.86 -16.01
CA ASP A 157 19.46 1.43 -14.70
C ASP A 157 19.66 0.38 -13.59
N GLU A 158 20.87 0.36 -13.00
CA GLU A 158 21.21 -0.47 -11.84
C GLU A 158 20.21 -0.32 -10.69
N LEU A 159 19.60 0.86 -10.53
CA LEU A 159 18.60 1.13 -9.50
C LEU A 159 17.34 0.31 -9.75
N LEU A 160 16.82 0.30 -10.98
CA LEU A 160 15.64 -0.49 -11.33
C LEU A 160 15.89 -1.99 -11.16
N HIS A 161 17.09 -2.47 -11.47
CA HIS A 161 17.45 -3.86 -11.20
C HIS A 161 17.49 -4.17 -9.70
N ALA A 162 18.06 -3.27 -8.89
CA ALA A 162 18.09 -3.42 -7.43
C ALA A 162 16.68 -3.39 -6.82
N ILE A 163 15.83 -2.46 -7.24
CA ILE A 163 14.42 -2.38 -6.84
C ILE A 163 13.69 -3.68 -7.20
N SER A 164 13.83 -4.14 -8.45
CA SER A 164 13.19 -5.37 -8.89
C SER A 164 13.62 -6.56 -8.04
N SER A 165 14.92 -6.73 -7.79
CA SER A 165 15.42 -7.83 -6.96
C SER A 165 14.90 -7.76 -5.52
N LYS A 166 14.89 -6.57 -4.91
CA LYS A 166 14.37 -6.37 -3.55
C LYS A 166 12.89 -6.72 -3.47
N ILE A 167 12.07 -6.22 -4.39
CA ILE A 167 10.62 -6.47 -4.39
C ILE A 167 10.33 -7.95 -4.67
N MET A 168 10.99 -8.56 -5.65
CA MET A 168 10.82 -9.98 -5.97
C MET A 168 11.12 -10.88 -4.76
N SER A 169 12.16 -10.57 -3.99
CA SER A 169 12.50 -11.31 -2.77
C SER A 169 11.43 -11.25 -1.67
N LYS A 170 10.60 -10.20 -1.66
CA LYS A 170 9.47 -10.05 -0.73
C LYS A 170 8.21 -10.74 -1.24
N ILE A 171 7.90 -10.61 -2.53
CA ILE A 171 6.67 -11.15 -3.12
C ILE A 171 6.73 -12.67 -3.31
N ILE A 172 7.88 -13.20 -3.73
CA ILE A 172 8.08 -14.64 -3.94
C ILE A 172 9.38 -15.13 -3.26
N PRO A 173 9.40 -15.23 -1.92
CA PRO A 173 10.61 -15.57 -1.18
C PRO A 173 11.19 -16.93 -1.60
N GLY A 174 12.49 -16.95 -1.91
CA GLY A 174 13.21 -18.17 -2.30
C GLY A 174 13.02 -18.62 -3.75
N GLU A 175 12.12 -17.97 -4.50
CA GLU A 175 11.83 -18.31 -5.89
C GLU A 175 12.55 -17.38 -6.87
N LYS A 176 12.95 -17.93 -8.02
CA LYS A 176 13.63 -17.17 -9.07
C LYS A 176 12.68 -16.59 -10.11
N SER A 177 11.43 -17.02 -10.11
CA SER A 177 10.48 -16.75 -11.18
C SER A 177 9.05 -16.71 -10.67
N TRP A 178 8.30 -15.67 -11.02
CA TRP A 178 6.87 -15.60 -10.69
C TRP A 178 6.01 -16.50 -11.59
N GLN A 179 6.61 -17.11 -12.61
CA GLN A 179 5.91 -17.97 -13.57
C GLN A 179 5.27 -19.22 -12.96
N SER A 180 5.88 -19.78 -11.91
CA SER A 180 5.38 -20.99 -11.24
C SER A 180 4.08 -20.74 -10.46
N PHE A 181 3.76 -19.48 -10.17
CA PHE A 181 2.60 -19.07 -9.40
C PHE A 181 1.38 -18.77 -10.26
N VAL A 182 1.53 -18.68 -11.58
CA VAL A 182 0.45 -18.40 -12.51
C VAL A 182 -0.01 -19.67 -13.20
N GLN A 183 -1.29 -19.72 -13.58
CA GLN A 183 -1.85 -20.85 -14.32
C GLN A 183 -1.05 -21.11 -15.60
N ARG A 184 -0.90 -22.40 -15.95
CA ARG A 184 -0.08 -22.84 -17.07
C ARG A 184 -0.51 -22.19 -18.38
N GLU A 185 -1.81 -22.04 -18.58
CA GLU A 185 -2.42 -21.43 -19.75
C GLU A 185 -1.99 -19.96 -19.92
N ILE A 186 -1.97 -19.20 -18.82
CA ILE A 186 -1.48 -17.81 -18.81
C ILE A 186 0.01 -17.76 -19.15
N SER A 187 0.80 -18.67 -18.54
CA SER A 187 2.24 -18.78 -18.76
C SER A 187 2.59 -19.10 -20.23
N GLU A 188 1.85 -20.01 -20.85
CA GLU A 188 2.00 -20.36 -22.27
C GLU A 188 1.66 -19.18 -23.19
N GLU A 189 0.64 -18.39 -22.86
CA GLU A 189 0.27 -17.19 -23.62
C GLU A 189 1.34 -16.08 -23.54
N ILE A 190 1.92 -15.86 -22.35
CA ILE A 190 3.05 -14.93 -22.19
C ILE A 190 4.28 -15.40 -22.98
N LYS A 191 4.54 -16.71 -23.05
CA LYS A 191 5.62 -17.25 -23.90
C LYS A 191 5.36 -16.98 -25.38
N LYS A 192 4.13 -17.16 -25.86
CA LYS A 192 3.75 -16.84 -27.25
C LYS A 192 4.00 -15.36 -27.54
N PHE A 193 3.60 -14.47 -26.63
CA PHE A 193 3.88 -13.05 -26.73
C PHE A 193 5.38 -12.74 -26.85
N ASN A 194 6.20 -13.32 -25.96
CA ASN A 194 7.65 -13.12 -25.97
C ASN A 194 8.36 -13.57 -27.25
N ASN A 195 7.73 -14.44 -28.04
CA ASN A 195 8.23 -14.85 -29.34
C ASN A 195 7.85 -13.88 -30.47
N LEU A 196 6.84 -13.04 -30.25
CA LEU A 196 6.29 -12.11 -31.25
C LEU A 196 6.78 -10.68 -31.06
N ASP A 197 7.02 -10.26 -29.81
CA ASP A 197 7.46 -8.92 -29.48
C ASP A 197 8.96 -8.89 -29.11
N ARG A 198 9.64 -7.82 -29.51
CA ARG A 198 11.03 -7.56 -29.09
C ARG A 198 11.10 -7.20 -27.61
N ALA A 199 10.04 -6.60 -27.07
CA ALA A 199 9.95 -6.26 -25.66
C ALA A 199 9.48 -7.47 -24.86
N LYS A 200 10.41 -8.32 -24.42
CA LYS A 200 10.10 -9.53 -23.64
C LYS A 200 9.51 -9.20 -22.25
N ILE A 201 8.67 -10.10 -21.75
CA ILE A 201 8.22 -10.19 -20.35
C ILE A 201 9.18 -11.12 -19.63
N GLU A 202 9.90 -10.58 -18.64
CA GLU A 202 10.87 -11.31 -17.85
C GLU A 202 10.20 -11.93 -16.61
N PHE A 203 10.24 -13.26 -16.51
CA PHE A 203 9.63 -13.96 -15.39
C PHE A 203 10.38 -13.81 -14.06
N SER A 204 11.61 -13.31 -14.08
CA SER A 204 12.44 -13.07 -12.89
C SER A 204 12.39 -11.62 -12.39
N SER A 205 11.56 -10.78 -12.99
CA SER A 205 11.51 -9.33 -12.71
C SER A 205 10.12 -8.91 -12.24
N VAL A 206 10.06 -8.02 -11.24
CA VAL A 206 8.78 -7.42 -10.80
C VAL A 206 8.20 -6.56 -11.92
N PHE A 207 9.03 -5.90 -12.72
CA PHE A 207 8.55 -5.12 -13.86
C PHE A 207 8.06 -6.01 -15.00
N GLY A 208 8.65 -7.20 -15.14
CA GLY A 208 8.09 -8.25 -15.99
C GLY A 208 6.71 -8.72 -15.50
N LEU A 209 6.55 -8.87 -14.19
CA LEU A 209 5.26 -9.20 -13.56
C LEU A 209 4.22 -8.09 -13.79
N VAL A 210 4.55 -6.83 -13.53
CA VAL A 210 3.68 -5.67 -13.77
C VAL A 210 3.30 -5.59 -15.26
N LYS A 211 4.28 -5.78 -16.15
CA LYS A 211 4.06 -5.83 -17.59
C LYS A 211 3.10 -6.95 -17.97
N ALA A 212 3.21 -8.14 -17.37
CA ALA A 212 2.28 -9.25 -17.60
C ALA A 212 0.86 -8.93 -17.13
N ILE A 213 0.70 -8.30 -15.96
CA ILE A 213 -0.61 -7.86 -15.44
C ILE A 213 -1.28 -6.89 -16.41
N ILE A 214 -0.53 -5.91 -16.92
CA ILE A 214 -1.03 -4.93 -17.90
C ILE A 214 -1.32 -5.60 -19.23
N TYR A 215 -0.40 -6.45 -19.70
CA TYR A 215 -0.52 -7.20 -20.95
C TYR A 215 -1.83 -7.95 -21.03
N ILE A 216 -2.19 -8.64 -19.94
CA ILE A 216 -3.36 -9.49 -19.92
C ILE A 216 -4.65 -8.68 -19.85
N ARG A 217 -4.65 -7.57 -19.09
CA ARG A 217 -5.84 -6.70 -18.99
C ARG A 217 -6.08 -5.87 -20.24
N CYS A 218 -5.02 -5.27 -20.78
CA CYS A 218 -5.09 -4.41 -21.96
C CYS A 218 -3.89 -4.68 -22.90
N PRO A 219 -4.00 -5.70 -23.76
CA PRO A 219 -2.94 -6.08 -24.69
C PRO A 219 -2.51 -4.94 -25.61
N ASP A 220 -3.46 -4.11 -25.99
CA ASP A 220 -3.27 -2.96 -26.89
C ASP A 220 -2.36 -1.88 -26.26
N THR A 221 -2.22 -1.85 -24.93
CA THR A 221 -1.28 -0.93 -24.24
C THR A 221 0.18 -1.31 -24.51
N ILE A 222 0.45 -2.58 -24.82
CA ILE A 222 1.81 -3.11 -24.99
C ILE A 222 2.10 -3.44 -26.45
N ILE A 223 1.15 -4.07 -27.15
CA ILE A 223 1.30 -4.47 -28.55
C ILE A 223 1.04 -3.26 -29.45
N ARG A 224 2.07 -2.77 -30.14
CA ARG A 224 1.95 -1.66 -31.10
C ARG A 224 1.08 -1.96 -32.32
N SER A 225 0.86 -3.24 -32.65
CA SER A 225 0.07 -3.72 -33.81
C SER A 225 -1.27 -4.31 -33.37
N LYS A 226 -2.38 -3.61 -33.66
CA LYS A 226 -3.75 -4.08 -33.36
C LYS A 226 -4.06 -5.46 -33.94
N THR A 227 -3.56 -5.76 -35.14
CA THR A 227 -3.78 -7.05 -35.81
C THR A 227 -3.04 -8.19 -35.11
N THR A 228 -1.86 -7.93 -34.55
CA THR A 228 -1.08 -8.90 -33.76
C THR A 228 -1.74 -9.12 -32.39
N ALA A 229 -2.24 -8.05 -31.75
CA ALA A 229 -2.95 -8.14 -30.48
C ALA A 229 -4.22 -8.99 -30.57
N GLN A 230 -5.02 -8.79 -31.63
CA GLN A 230 -6.28 -9.53 -31.81
C GLN A 230 -6.07 -11.03 -32.08
N ASN A 231 -5.04 -11.40 -32.84
CA ASN A 231 -4.79 -12.80 -33.21
C ASN A 231 -4.16 -13.64 -32.08
N VAL A 232 -3.34 -13.02 -31.23
CA VAL A 232 -2.71 -13.72 -30.09
C VAL A 232 -3.73 -13.98 -28.98
N PHE A 233 -4.74 -13.11 -28.83
CA PHE A 233 -5.62 -13.13 -27.65
C PHE A 233 -6.95 -13.86 -27.79
N ALA A 234 -7.34 -14.38 -28.96
CA ALA A 234 -8.67 -14.96 -29.13
C ALA A 234 -9.00 -16.08 -28.10
N ASN A 235 -7.99 -16.84 -27.65
CA ASN A 235 -8.15 -17.91 -26.67
C ASN A 235 -8.00 -17.43 -25.22
N SER A 236 -7.01 -16.60 -24.90
CA SER A 236 -6.79 -16.05 -23.56
C SER A 236 -7.92 -15.11 -23.16
N ARG A 237 -8.43 -14.30 -24.09
CA ARG A 237 -9.63 -13.45 -23.88
C ARG A 237 -10.87 -14.30 -23.58
N LYS A 238 -11.01 -15.47 -24.21
CA LYS A 238 -12.10 -16.42 -23.87
C LYS A 238 -11.92 -17.07 -22.50
N ILE A 239 -10.69 -17.38 -22.09
CA ILE A 239 -10.37 -17.96 -20.78
C ILE A 239 -10.48 -16.91 -19.66
N LEU A 240 -10.20 -15.63 -19.95
CA LEU A 240 -10.01 -14.57 -18.97
C LEU A 240 -11.12 -13.50 -18.95
N LEU A 241 -11.85 -13.31 -20.05
CA LEU A 241 -12.85 -12.24 -20.24
C LEU A 241 -14.20 -12.79 -20.73
N ALA A 242 -14.58 -14.00 -20.31
CA ALA A 242 -15.91 -14.55 -20.59
C ALA A 242 -17.06 -13.73 -19.95
N ASP A 243 -16.76 -12.81 -19.03
CA ASP A 243 -17.71 -11.90 -18.39
C ASP A 243 -17.01 -10.58 -18.01
N GLU A 244 -17.64 -9.41 -18.22
CA GLU A 244 -17.07 -8.09 -17.87
C GLU A 244 -16.84 -7.93 -16.35
N ASN A 245 -17.54 -8.71 -15.52
CA ASN A 245 -17.33 -8.81 -14.07
C ASN A 245 -16.02 -9.53 -13.67
N HIS A 246 -15.28 -10.12 -14.61
CA HIS A 246 -14.05 -10.87 -14.30
C HIS A 246 -12.77 -10.03 -14.27
N VAL A 247 -12.74 -8.79 -14.75
CA VAL A 247 -11.51 -7.95 -14.66
C VAL A 247 -11.15 -7.65 -13.20
N GLU A 248 -12.17 -7.40 -12.37
CA GLU A 248 -12.01 -7.18 -10.93
C GLU A 248 -11.63 -8.49 -10.22
N THR A 249 -12.30 -9.59 -10.57
CA THR A 249 -11.96 -10.95 -10.11
C THR A 249 -10.52 -11.33 -10.47
N TYR A 250 -10.05 -10.87 -11.63
CA TYR A 250 -8.72 -11.13 -12.16
C TYR A 250 -7.66 -10.31 -11.41
N LEU A 251 -7.82 -8.99 -11.26
CA LEU A 251 -6.88 -8.21 -10.44
C LEU A 251 -6.84 -8.74 -9.02
N LYS A 252 -8.00 -9.08 -8.46
CA LYS A 252 -8.09 -9.76 -7.16
C LYS A 252 -7.32 -11.08 -7.15
N SER A 253 -7.36 -11.86 -8.23
CA SER A 253 -6.56 -13.09 -8.31
C SER A 253 -5.05 -12.81 -8.33
N TRP A 254 -4.58 -11.77 -9.03
CA TRP A 254 -3.16 -11.44 -9.07
C TRP A 254 -2.67 -10.80 -7.77
N THR A 255 -3.45 -9.91 -7.16
CA THR A 255 -3.12 -9.36 -5.84
C THR A 255 -3.25 -10.43 -4.74
N ASN A 256 -4.03 -11.50 -4.96
CA ASN A 256 -4.05 -12.64 -4.05
C ASN A 256 -2.86 -13.58 -4.23
N ILE A 257 -2.43 -13.81 -5.47
CA ILE A 257 -1.24 -14.62 -5.79
C ILE A 257 0.03 -13.89 -5.36
N PHE A 258 0.13 -12.61 -5.71
CA PHE A 258 1.27 -11.73 -5.43
C PHE A 258 0.81 -10.66 -4.44
N LYS A 259 0.61 -11.08 -3.20
CA LYS A 259 0.17 -10.19 -2.11
C LYS A 259 1.11 -9.00 -1.99
N ASN A 260 0.50 -7.81 -1.83
CA ASN A 260 1.20 -6.56 -1.51
C ASN A 260 2.16 -6.06 -2.60
N ILE A 261 2.05 -6.55 -3.85
CA ILE A 261 2.88 -6.06 -4.96
C ILE A 261 2.76 -4.54 -5.16
N ASP A 262 1.54 -4.03 -5.08
CA ASP A 262 1.22 -2.61 -5.17
C ASP A 262 1.77 -1.82 -3.99
N LEU A 263 1.69 -2.36 -2.78
CA LEU A 263 2.28 -1.77 -1.59
C LEU A 263 3.81 -1.66 -1.69
N TYR A 264 4.49 -2.73 -2.06
CA TYR A 264 5.95 -2.71 -2.20
C TYR A 264 6.37 -1.76 -3.32
N LEU A 265 5.70 -1.80 -4.47
CA LEU A 265 5.96 -0.85 -5.54
C LEU A 265 5.70 0.58 -5.10
N TYR A 266 4.64 0.85 -4.33
CA TYR A 266 4.34 2.20 -3.82
C TYR A 266 5.45 2.73 -2.92
N TYR A 267 5.89 1.96 -1.92
CA TYR A 267 6.93 2.42 -1.00
C TYR A 267 8.28 2.59 -1.68
N PHE A 268 8.67 1.64 -2.54
CA PHE A 268 9.91 1.77 -3.31
C PHE A 268 9.87 2.95 -4.28
N MET A 269 8.73 3.19 -4.93
CA MET A 269 8.58 4.34 -5.82
C MET A 269 8.48 5.65 -5.05
N GLN A 270 7.99 5.67 -3.80
CA GLN A 270 8.14 6.85 -2.95
C GLN A 270 9.62 7.07 -2.66
N ASP A 271 10.26 6.19 -1.89
CA ASP A 271 11.59 6.40 -1.34
C ASP A 271 12.64 6.78 -2.41
N GLU A 272 12.62 6.14 -3.58
CA GLU A 272 13.62 6.33 -4.62
C GLU A 272 13.29 7.52 -5.56
N LEU A 273 12.02 7.93 -5.68
CA LEU A 273 11.62 9.12 -6.45
C LEU A 273 11.59 10.40 -5.61
N GLU A 274 11.48 10.30 -4.27
CA GLU A 274 11.65 11.44 -3.38
C GLU A 274 13.03 12.09 -3.55
N GLU A 275 14.05 11.28 -3.85
CA GLU A 275 15.44 11.73 -4.03
C GLU A 275 15.76 12.26 -5.43
N THR A 276 14.97 11.88 -6.45
CA THR A 276 15.35 12.09 -7.86
C THR A 276 14.37 12.89 -8.71
N ASN A 277 13.07 12.98 -8.40
CA ASN A 277 12.10 13.59 -9.33
C ASN A 277 10.88 14.28 -8.68
N SER A 278 10.71 15.59 -8.97
CA SER A 278 9.54 16.39 -8.55
C SER A 278 8.23 16.08 -9.31
N GLU A 279 8.30 15.41 -10.46
CA GLU A 279 7.12 15.13 -11.29
C GLU A 279 6.15 14.13 -10.65
N PHE A 280 6.62 13.17 -9.85
CA PHE A 280 5.78 12.13 -9.26
C PHE A 280 4.87 12.66 -8.12
N TYR A 281 5.29 13.73 -7.43
CA TYR A 281 4.49 14.36 -6.36
C TYR A 281 3.27 15.13 -6.86
N SER A 282 3.30 15.59 -8.11
CA SER A 282 2.12 16.19 -8.75
C SER A 282 0.99 15.18 -8.98
N ILE A 283 1.28 13.87 -8.86
CA ILE A 283 0.40 12.76 -9.23
C ILE A 283 -0.46 12.27 -8.05
N ASN A 284 -0.01 12.50 -6.82
CA ASN A 284 -0.72 12.11 -5.59
C ASN A 284 -1.28 13.30 -4.79
N SER A 285 -1.05 14.53 -5.26
CA SER A 285 -1.72 15.69 -4.68
C SER A 285 -3.21 15.65 -5.06
N PRO A 286 -4.14 15.72 -4.11
CA PRO A 286 -5.53 16.03 -4.44
C PRO A 286 -5.49 17.32 -5.25
N SER A 287 -6.12 17.34 -6.43
CA SER A 287 -6.38 18.59 -7.12
C SER A 287 -7.00 19.54 -6.11
N ARG A 288 -6.32 20.64 -5.80
CA ARG A 288 -6.86 21.71 -4.95
C ARG A 288 -8.17 22.17 -5.61
N TYR A 289 -9.29 21.70 -5.08
CA TYR A 289 -10.60 22.30 -5.22
C TYR A 289 -10.94 22.97 -3.90
#